data_AF-A0A2J8A5C3-F1
#
_entry.id   AF-A0A2J8A5C3-F1
#
_cell.length_a   1.000
_cell.length_b   1.000
_cell.length_c   1.000
_cell.angle_alpha   90.00
_cell.angle_beta   90.00
_cell.angle_gamma   90.00
#
_symmetry.space_group_name_H-M   'P 1'
#
loop_
_entity.id
_entity.type
_entity.pdbx_description
1 polymer ?
#
loop_
_entity_poly.entity_id
_entity_poly.type
_entity_poly.pdbx_seq_one_letter_code
_entity_poly.pdbx_strand_id
1 'polypeptide(L)'
;MNPAVGRSVDEALRTLQAIQYHAEHGEVCPANWKPGEKTMVADSEKSLEYFGSIKEEDSAFGTKLKVIASKADYHAVTQAAGPVVVDFYAPWCGKCRQIGPFLDTLVDKYPGVTFAKFDTTAPELEALAGELAVKALPAFRFFKGGKEVAKEVTGYKKKLLEDVVGDLAK
;
A
#
# COMPACT_ATOMS: atom_id res chain seq x y z
N MET A 1 19.71 12.44 32.64
CA MET A 1 18.42 12.97 32.14
C MET A 1 18.57 13.19 30.64
N ASN A 2 17.84 12.43 29.83
CA ASN A 2 17.87 12.58 28.37
C ASN A 2 16.72 13.52 28.00
N PRO A 3 16.96 14.72 27.45
CA PRO A 3 15.88 15.65 27.14
C PRO A 3 14.89 14.98 26.17
N ALA A 4 13.59 15.15 26.44
CA ALA A 4 12.50 14.52 25.69
C ALA A 4 12.31 15.08 24.26
N VAL A 5 13.18 16.01 23.84
CA VAL A 5 13.14 16.71 22.55
C VAL A 5 14.55 16.70 21.95
N GLY A 6 14.66 16.55 20.62
CA GLY A 6 15.93 16.71 19.90
C GLY A 6 16.73 15.43 19.61
N ARG A 7 16.08 14.26 19.51
CA ARG A 7 16.76 13.01 19.09
C ARG A 7 17.09 12.99 17.59
N SER A 8 16.41 13.81 16.78
CA SER A 8 16.68 14.02 15.37
C SER A 8 16.78 15.53 15.09
N VAL A 9 17.91 15.96 14.56
CA VAL A 9 18.11 17.35 14.12
C VAL A 9 17.12 17.70 13.00
N ASP A 10 16.84 16.76 12.10
CA ASP A 10 15.90 16.94 10.99
C ASP A 10 14.46 17.17 11.47
N GLU A 11 14.04 16.45 12.51
CA GLU A 11 12.70 16.62 13.12
C GLU A 11 12.57 17.99 13.81
N ALA A 12 13.61 18.39 14.56
CA ALA A 12 13.66 19.70 15.20
C ALA A 12 13.66 20.84 14.17
N LEU A 13 14.46 20.72 13.11
CA LEU A 13 14.54 21.70 12.03
C LEU A 13 13.20 21.82 11.29
N ARG A 14 12.56 20.69 10.97
CA ARG A 14 11.24 20.68 10.31
C ARG A 14 10.18 21.36 11.15
N THR A 15 10.21 21.15 12.47
CA THR A 15 9.28 21.80 13.39
C THR A 15 9.48 23.31 13.43
N LEU A 16 10.75 23.78 13.50
CA LEU A 16 11.06 25.21 13.45
C LEU A 16 10.62 25.85 12.13
N GLN A 17 10.85 25.17 10.99
CA GLN A 17 10.42 25.64 9.68
C GLN A 17 8.89 25.74 9.58
N ALA A 18 8.15 24.77 10.11
CA ALA A 18 6.70 24.81 10.13
C ALA A 18 6.16 25.97 10.99
N ILE A 19 6.79 26.22 12.15
CA ILE A 19 6.43 27.35 13.02
C ILE A 19 6.69 28.69 12.32
N GLN A 20 7.86 28.84 11.68
CA GLN A 20 8.19 30.04 10.91
C GLN A 20 7.20 30.26 9.76
N TYR A 21 6.91 29.21 9.00
CA TYR A 21 5.98 29.28 7.88
C TYR A 21 4.57 29.70 8.34
N HIS A 22 4.07 29.12 9.44
CA HIS A 22 2.79 29.52 10.02
C HIS A 22 2.79 30.98 10.46
N ALA A 23 3.87 31.46 11.08
CA ALA A 23 3.99 32.85 11.51
C ALA A 23 3.97 33.84 10.31
N GLU A 24 4.53 33.44 9.17
CA GLU A 24 4.56 34.26 7.95
C GLU A 24 3.27 34.21 7.13
N HIS A 25 2.65 33.02 7.02
CA HIS A 25 1.56 32.78 6.05
C HIS A 25 0.19 32.56 6.72
N GLY A 26 0.13 32.29 8.02
CA GLY A 26 -1.10 31.97 8.76
C GLY A 26 -1.70 30.60 8.44
N GLU A 27 -1.07 29.84 7.55
CA GLU A 27 -1.48 28.49 7.15
C GLU A 27 -0.92 27.44 8.11
N VAL A 28 -1.56 26.27 8.19
CA VAL A 28 -1.07 25.17 9.02
C VAL A 28 -0.29 24.16 8.18
N CYS A 29 0.81 23.68 8.74
CA CYS A 29 1.67 22.67 8.16
C CYS A 29 1.20 21.27 8.60
N PRO A 30 0.74 20.40 7.68
CA PRO A 30 0.32 19.03 7.97
C PRO A 30 1.44 18.15 8.56
N ALA A 31 1.08 16.97 9.07
CA ALA A 31 2.06 16.01 9.59
C ALA A 31 3.12 15.66 8.52
N ASN A 32 4.38 15.64 8.91
CA ASN A 32 5.55 15.41 8.05
C ASN A 32 5.85 16.47 6.97
N TRP A 33 5.11 17.59 6.93
CA TRP A 33 5.28 18.67 5.95
C TRP A 33 6.72 19.19 5.84
N LYS A 34 7.15 19.49 4.61
CA LYS A 34 8.45 20.10 4.29
C LYS A 34 8.25 21.43 3.55
N PRO A 35 9.23 22.37 3.62
CA PRO A 35 9.17 23.62 2.88
C PRO A 35 8.86 23.40 1.38
N GLY A 36 7.77 24.01 0.90
CA GLY A 36 7.30 23.89 -0.48
C GLY A 36 6.21 22.84 -0.73
N GLU A 37 5.87 22.02 0.27
CA GLU A 37 4.72 21.10 0.19
C GLU A 37 3.39 21.84 0.44
N LYS A 38 2.28 21.21 0.03
CA LYS A 38 0.94 21.78 0.26
C LYS A 38 0.69 21.97 1.75
N THR A 39 0.22 23.15 2.10
CA THR A 39 -0.27 23.54 3.41
C THR A 39 -1.80 23.46 3.44
N MET A 40 -2.35 23.50 4.64
CA MET A 40 -3.79 23.52 4.87
C MET A 40 -4.17 24.85 5.51
N VAL A 41 -5.29 25.42 5.08
CA VAL A 41 -5.89 26.58 5.75
C VAL A 41 -6.88 26.05 6.77
N ALA A 42 -6.78 26.49 8.04
CA ALA A 42 -7.66 26.06 9.13
C ALA A 42 -9.07 26.68 9.03
N ASP A 43 -9.70 26.50 7.88
CA ASP A 43 -11.06 26.89 7.52
C ASP A 43 -11.84 25.64 7.10
N SER A 44 -13.16 25.60 7.37
CA SER A 44 -13.98 24.41 7.13
C SER A 44 -14.05 24.00 5.66
N GLU A 45 -14.17 24.97 4.74
CA GLU A 45 -14.28 24.69 3.31
C GLU A 45 -12.90 24.37 2.72
N LYS A 46 -11.89 25.16 3.07
CA LYS A 46 -10.53 25.00 2.52
C LYS A 46 -9.81 23.76 3.07
N SER A 47 -10.15 23.32 4.28
CA SER A 47 -9.66 22.04 4.81
C SER A 47 -10.23 20.87 4.01
N LEU A 48 -11.52 20.91 3.63
CA LEU A 48 -12.13 19.88 2.79
C LEU A 48 -11.49 19.83 1.40
N GLU A 49 -11.19 20.98 0.80
CA GLU A 49 -10.44 21.03 -0.46
C GLU A 49 -9.03 20.44 -0.31
N TYR A 50 -8.34 20.75 0.79
CA TYR A 50 -7.03 20.17 1.08
C TYR A 50 -7.11 18.65 1.15
N PHE A 51 -8.02 18.10 1.98
CA PHE A 51 -8.20 16.65 2.14
C PHE A 51 -8.72 15.98 0.86
N GLY A 52 -9.57 16.63 0.07
CA GLY A 52 -10.01 16.11 -1.23
C GLY A 52 -8.93 16.16 -2.30
N SER A 53 -7.97 17.09 -2.21
CA SER A 53 -6.82 17.18 -3.10
C SER A 53 -5.69 16.21 -2.73
N ILE A 54 -5.74 15.66 -1.52
CA ILE A 54 -4.87 14.58 -1.07
C ILE A 54 -5.55 13.29 -1.54
N LYS A 55 -4.94 12.62 -2.52
CA LYS A 55 -5.35 11.26 -2.84
C LYS A 55 -5.07 10.42 -1.60
N GLU A 56 -6.08 9.74 -1.05
CA GLU A 56 -5.91 8.76 0.01
C GLU A 56 -4.72 7.83 -0.32
N GLU A 57 -4.07 7.33 0.73
CA GLU A 57 -2.87 6.48 0.70
C GLU A 57 -3.04 5.14 -0.06
N ASP A 58 -3.99 5.01 -0.97
CA ASP A 58 -4.13 3.92 -1.93
C ASP A 58 -2.94 3.79 -2.89
N SER A 59 -2.13 4.85 -3.04
CA SER A 59 -0.88 4.77 -3.79
C SER A 59 0.21 3.96 -3.08
N ALA A 60 0.02 3.62 -1.80
CA ALA A 60 0.99 2.84 -1.03
C ALA A 60 0.82 1.32 -1.21
N PHE A 61 -0.32 0.85 -1.72
CA PHE A 61 -0.63 -0.59 -1.86
C PHE A 61 -0.51 -1.10 -3.31
N GLY A 62 0.30 -0.42 -4.12
CA GLY A 62 0.47 -0.73 -5.53
C GLY A 62 -0.66 -0.17 -6.39
N THR A 63 -0.29 0.78 -7.24
CA THR A 63 -1.22 1.55 -8.08
C THR A 63 -1.65 0.81 -9.34
N LYS A 64 -0.89 -0.20 -9.77
CA LYS A 64 -1.11 -0.94 -11.02
C LYS A 64 -1.79 -2.29 -10.83
N LEU A 65 -2.14 -2.65 -9.59
CA LEU A 65 -2.72 -3.94 -9.24
C LEU A 65 -4.22 -3.94 -9.46
N LYS A 66 -4.74 -5.05 -10.00
CA LYS A 66 -6.18 -5.25 -10.16
C LYS A 66 -6.84 -5.38 -8.79
N VAL A 67 -7.84 -4.56 -8.50
CA VAL A 67 -8.59 -4.63 -7.24
C VAL A 67 -9.55 -5.83 -7.30
N ILE A 68 -9.52 -6.67 -6.26
CA ILE A 68 -10.54 -7.68 -6.03
C ILE A 68 -11.57 -7.06 -5.09
N ALA A 69 -12.81 -6.90 -5.56
CA ALA A 69 -13.88 -6.24 -4.81
C ALA A 69 -14.96 -7.22 -4.32
N SER A 70 -14.89 -8.49 -4.69
CA SER A 70 -15.87 -9.49 -4.29
C SER A 70 -15.33 -10.91 -4.38
N LYS A 71 -16.03 -11.87 -3.76
CA LYS A 71 -15.73 -13.29 -3.92
C LYS A 71 -15.78 -13.75 -5.38
N ALA A 72 -16.73 -13.24 -6.16
CA ALA A 72 -16.82 -13.55 -7.58
C ALA A 72 -15.59 -13.05 -8.36
N ASP A 73 -15.13 -11.84 -8.06
CA ASP A 73 -13.92 -11.28 -8.68
C ASP A 73 -12.67 -12.08 -8.31
N TYR A 74 -12.56 -12.53 -7.06
CA TYR A 74 -11.45 -13.39 -6.63
C TYR A 74 -11.39 -14.68 -7.46
N HIS A 75 -12.52 -15.35 -7.63
CA HIS A 75 -12.59 -16.57 -8.45
C HIS A 75 -12.29 -16.27 -9.93
N ALA A 76 -12.83 -15.20 -10.49
CA ALA A 76 -12.57 -14.82 -11.88
C ALA A 76 -11.09 -14.50 -12.13
N VAL A 77 -10.43 -13.83 -11.19
CA VAL A 77 -9.00 -13.48 -11.29
C VAL A 77 -8.12 -14.71 -11.13
N THR A 78 -8.38 -15.56 -10.14
CA THR A 78 -7.56 -16.76 -9.88
C THR A 78 -7.71 -17.85 -10.95
N GLN A 79 -8.86 -17.91 -11.63
CA GLN A 79 -9.15 -18.83 -12.73
C GLN A 79 -8.74 -18.31 -14.10
N ALA A 80 -8.12 -17.14 -14.19
CA ALA A 80 -7.61 -16.63 -15.45
C ALA A 80 -6.59 -17.60 -16.09
N ALA A 81 -6.54 -17.60 -17.43
CA ALA A 81 -5.65 -18.49 -18.18
C ALA A 81 -4.16 -18.20 -17.93
N GLY A 82 -3.83 -16.95 -17.62
CA GLY A 82 -2.46 -16.50 -17.34
C GLY A 82 -2.02 -16.76 -15.89
N PRO A 83 -0.72 -16.59 -15.60
CA PRO A 83 -0.22 -16.56 -14.24
C PRO A 83 -0.77 -15.35 -13.47
N VAL A 84 -1.18 -15.58 -12.23
CA VAL A 84 -1.82 -14.58 -11.37
C VAL A 84 -1.15 -14.58 -10.00
N VAL A 85 -0.90 -13.38 -9.47
CA VAL A 85 -0.39 -13.16 -8.12
C VAL A 85 -1.43 -12.35 -7.35
N VAL A 86 -1.86 -12.86 -6.19
CA VAL A 86 -2.77 -12.15 -5.30
C VAL A 86 -2.00 -11.67 -4.07
N ASP A 87 -1.95 -10.35 -3.88
CA ASP A 87 -1.44 -9.66 -2.69
C ASP A 87 -2.57 -9.46 -1.68
N PHE A 88 -2.50 -10.21 -0.58
CA PHE A 88 -3.39 -10.05 0.56
C PHE A 88 -2.80 -8.99 1.50
N TYR A 89 -3.54 -7.90 1.67
CA TYR A 89 -3.14 -6.76 2.49
C TYR A 89 -4.26 -6.31 3.42
N ALA A 90 -3.91 -5.37 4.31
CA ALA A 90 -4.88 -4.60 5.08
C ALA A 90 -4.47 -3.11 5.10
N PRO A 91 -5.41 -2.16 5.18
CA PRO A 91 -5.12 -0.72 5.16
C PRO A 91 -4.22 -0.26 6.32
N TRP A 92 -4.29 -0.95 7.46
CA TRP A 92 -3.45 -0.66 8.63
C TRP A 92 -2.07 -1.34 8.58
N CYS A 93 -1.82 -2.21 7.60
CA CYS A 93 -0.57 -2.97 7.48
C CYS A 93 0.56 -2.11 6.89
N GLY A 94 1.41 -1.56 7.76
CA GLY A 94 2.55 -0.74 7.32
C GLY A 94 3.55 -1.48 6.42
N LYS A 95 3.76 -2.79 6.61
CA LYS A 95 4.63 -3.59 5.73
C LYS A 95 4.04 -3.80 4.34
N CYS A 96 2.72 -3.84 4.23
CA CYS A 96 2.00 -3.92 2.97
C CYS A 96 2.16 -2.60 2.19
N ARG A 97 2.04 -1.45 2.86
CA ARG A 97 2.36 -0.14 2.26
C ARG A 97 3.80 -0.04 1.75
N GLN A 98 4.75 -0.64 2.46
CA GLN A 98 6.16 -0.60 2.05
C GLN A 98 6.46 -1.46 0.82
N ILE A 99 5.65 -2.49 0.53
CA ILE A 99 5.89 -3.41 -0.60
C ILE A 99 5.12 -3.01 -1.86
N GLY A 100 4.05 -2.22 -1.76
CA GLY A 100 3.25 -1.78 -2.91
C GLY A 100 4.05 -1.22 -4.09
N PRO A 101 5.01 -0.27 -3.89
CA PRO A 101 5.81 0.25 -5.00
C PRO A 101 6.69 -0.81 -5.69
N PHE A 102 7.11 -1.83 -4.94
CA PHE A 102 7.86 -2.95 -5.50
C PHE A 102 6.96 -3.85 -6.36
N LEU A 103 5.70 -4.06 -5.96
CA LEU A 103 4.72 -4.78 -6.77
C LEU A 103 4.44 -4.04 -8.09
N ASP A 104 4.32 -2.70 -8.06
CA ASP A 104 4.17 -1.91 -9.29
C ASP A 104 5.36 -2.10 -10.24
N THR A 105 6.58 -2.24 -9.70
CA THR A 105 7.78 -2.54 -10.50
C THR A 105 7.72 -3.94 -11.11
N LEU A 106 7.19 -4.92 -10.36
CA LEU A 106 7.01 -6.30 -10.87
C LEU A 106 5.94 -6.36 -11.96
N VAL A 107 4.86 -5.59 -11.86
CA VAL A 107 3.85 -5.47 -12.93
C VAL A 107 4.50 -5.00 -14.23
N ASP A 108 5.35 -3.97 -14.18
CA ASP A 108 6.05 -3.46 -15.36
C ASP A 108 7.06 -4.46 -15.93
N LYS A 109 7.73 -5.21 -15.05
CA LYS A 109 8.75 -6.21 -15.43
C LYS A 109 8.14 -7.48 -16.03
N TYR A 110 6.94 -7.87 -15.58
CA TYR A 110 6.27 -9.10 -15.95
C TYR A 110 4.85 -8.83 -16.47
N PRO A 111 4.69 -8.22 -17.66
CA PRO A 111 3.37 -7.86 -18.21
C PRO A 111 2.48 -9.07 -18.52
N GLY A 112 3.05 -10.28 -18.61
CA GLY A 112 2.30 -11.53 -18.77
C GLY A 112 1.71 -12.09 -17.46
N VAL A 113 2.05 -11.51 -16.31
CA VAL A 113 1.56 -11.91 -14.98
C VAL A 113 0.53 -10.90 -14.50
N THR A 114 -0.65 -11.39 -14.12
CA THR A 114 -1.70 -10.54 -13.54
C THR A 114 -1.46 -10.38 -12.05
N PHE A 115 -1.24 -9.15 -11.60
CA PHE A 115 -1.17 -8.85 -10.17
C PHE A 115 -2.50 -8.28 -9.69
N ALA A 116 -3.00 -8.82 -8.59
CA ALA A 116 -4.25 -8.39 -7.99
C ALA A 116 -4.07 -8.17 -6.49
N LYS A 117 -4.81 -7.21 -5.93
CA LYS A 117 -4.81 -6.88 -4.51
C LYS A 117 -6.13 -7.25 -3.85
N PHE A 118 -6.03 -7.78 -2.64
CA PHE A 118 -7.13 -8.28 -1.83
C PHE A 118 -7.06 -7.66 -0.45
N ASP A 119 -8.06 -6.85 -0.08
CA ASP A 119 -8.17 -6.30 1.27
C ASP A 119 -8.85 -7.31 2.19
N THR A 120 -8.11 -7.84 3.16
CA THR A 120 -8.64 -8.82 4.12
C THR A 120 -9.63 -8.25 5.12
N THR A 121 -9.74 -6.92 5.20
CA THR A 121 -10.62 -6.19 6.13
C THR A 121 -11.85 -5.60 5.46
N ALA A 122 -11.96 -5.72 4.13
CA ALA A 122 -13.14 -5.28 3.43
C ALA A 122 -14.34 -6.17 3.79
N PRO A 123 -15.50 -5.61 4.18
CA PRO A 123 -16.66 -6.39 4.66
C PRO A 123 -17.11 -7.51 3.72
N GLU A 124 -17.04 -7.25 2.41
CA GLU A 124 -17.43 -8.20 1.36
C GLU A 124 -16.40 -9.33 1.12
N LEU A 125 -15.19 -9.19 1.67
CA LEU A 125 -14.09 -10.12 1.52
C LEU A 125 -13.66 -10.80 2.83
N GLU A 126 -14.03 -10.25 3.99
CA GLU A 126 -13.61 -10.74 5.31
C GLU A 126 -13.94 -12.22 5.52
N ALA A 127 -15.15 -12.65 5.16
CA ALA A 127 -15.55 -14.06 5.23
C ALA A 127 -14.66 -14.95 4.34
N LEU A 128 -14.34 -14.49 3.13
CA LEU A 128 -13.47 -15.20 2.21
C LEU A 128 -12.02 -15.22 2.70
N ALA A 129 -11.52 -14.15 3.31
CA ALA A 129 -10.19 -14.12 3.93
C ALA A 129 -10.05 -15.19 5.02
N GLY A 130 -11.12 -15.38 5.81
CA GLY A 130 -11.24 -16.45 6.80
C GLY A 130 -11.24 -17.85 6.17
N GLU A 131 -12.05 -18.07 5.12
CA GLU A 131 -12.08 -19.33 4.36
C GLU A 131 -10.70 -19.68 3.75
N LEU A 132 -10.00 -18.65 3.23
CA LEU A 132 -8.67 -18.79 2.66
C LEU A 132 -7.57 -18.95 3.72
N ALA A 133 -7.91 -18.84 5.01
CA ALA A 133 -6.99 -18.98 6.14
C ALA A 133 -5.75 -18.05 6.06
N VAL A 134 -5.94 -16.81 5.63
CA VAL A 134 -4.87 -15.80 5.59
C VAL A 134 -4.53 -15.36 7.02
N LYS A 135 -3.37 -15.79 7.53
CA LYS A 135 -2.96 -15.57 8.95
C LYS A 135 -1.92 -14.47 9.15
N ALA A 136 -1.23 -14.06 8.09
CA ALA A 136 -0.13 -13.11 8.15
C ALA A 136 -0.19 -12.16 6.96
N LEU A 137 0.18 -10.90 7.18
CA LEU A 137 0.18 -9.87 6.14
C LEU A 137 1.57 -9.20 6.04
N PRO A 138 2.00 -8.79 4.82
CA PRO A 138 1.40 -9.17 3.54
C PRO A 138 1.55 -10.68 3.27
N ALA A 139 0.63 -11.25 2.52
CA ALA A 139 0.74 -12.62 2.00
C ALA A 139 0.51 -12.64 0.49
N PHE A 140 1.29 -13.46 -0.21
CA PHE A 140 1.25 -13.58 -1.66
C PHE A 140 0.95 -15.02 -2.05
N ARG A 141 -0.10 -15.22 -2.85
CA ARG A 141 -0.44 -16.52 -3.45
C ARG A 141 -0.35 -16.45 -4.96
N PHE A 142 0.02 -17.58 -5.55
CA PHE A 142 0.40 -17.68 -6.96
C PHE A 142 -0.44 -18.73 -7.66
N PHE A 143 -1.16 -18.32 -8.69
CA PHE A 143 -2.09 -19.16 -9.44
C PHE A 143 -1.67 -19.26 -10.91
N LYS A 144 -1.90 -20.42 -11.53
CA LYS A 144 -1.77 -20.62 -12.99
C LYS A 144 -2.86 -21.60 -13.42
N GLY A 145 -3.77 -21.16 -14.29
CA GLY A 145 -4.90 -21.99 -14.74
C GLY A 145 -5.82 -22.45 -13.61
N GLY A 146 -6.12 -21.58 -12.64
CA GLY A 146 -7.03 -21.89 -11.53
C GLY A 146 -6.45 -22.76 -10.41
N LYS A 147 -5.17 -23.12 -10.46
CA LYS A 147 -4.49 -23.90 -9.42
C LYS A 147 -3.39 -23.08 -8.78
N GLU A 148 -3.21 -23.27 -7.47
CA GLU A 148 -2.07 -22.71 -6.75
C GLU A 148 -0.80 -23.51 -7.12
N VAL A 149 0.21 -22.82 -7.64
CA VAL A 149 1.40 -23.46 -8.25
C VAL A 149 2.68 -23.25 -7.46
N ALA A 150 2.66 -22.40 -6.43
CA ALA A 150 3.81 -22.15 -5.58
C ALA A 150 3.38 -22.03 -4.12
N LYS A 151 4.34 -22.20 -3.20
CA LYS A 151 4.12 -21.99 -1.78
C LYS A 151 3.85 -20.51 -1.50
N GLU A 152 2.85 -20.23 -0.67
CA GLU A 152 2.55 -18.87 -0.18
C GLU A 152 3.81 -18.19 0.38
N VAL A 153 4.03 -16.94 -0.04
CA VAL A 153 5.09 -16.08 0.51
C VAL A 153 4.46 -15.11 1.50
N THR A 154 4.89 -15.17 2.76
CA THR A 154 4.41 -14.27 3.81
C THR A 154 5.48 -13.30 4.28
N GLY A 155 5.04 -12.09 4.63
CA GLY A 155 5.86 -11.01 5.14
C GLY A 155 6.63 -10.24 4.05
N TYR A 156 7.44 -9.29 4.49
CA TYR A 156 8.20 -8.39 3.63
C TYR A 156 9.46 -9.06 3.06
N LYS A 157 9.29 -10.00 2.13
CA LYS A 157 10.38 -10.80 1.52
C LYS A 157 10.52 -10.54 0.02
N LYS A 158 10.96 -9.34 -0.35
CA LYS A 158 11.07 -8.88 -1.76
C LYS A 158 11.81 -9.85 -2.69
N LYS A 159 12.99 -10.33 -2.28
CA LYS A 159 13.81 -11.23 -3.10
C LYS A 159 13.10 -12.55 -3.40
N LEU A 160 12.53 -13.17 -2.36
CA LEU A 160 11.80 -14.42 -2.51
C LEU A 160 10.56 -14.26 -3.39
N LEU A 161 9.84 -13.13 -3.24
CA LEU A 161 8.70 -12.80 -4.07
C LEU A 161 9.09 -12.67 -5.56
N GLU A 162 10.18 -11.95 -5.85
CA GLU A 162 10.67 -11.79 -7.23
C GLU A 162 11.12 -13.11 -7.85
N ASP A 163 11.82 -13.96 -7.10
CA ASP A 163 12.27 -15.26 -7.57
C ASP A 163 11.06 -16.14 -7.97
N VAL A 164 10.02 -16.19 -7.13
CA VAL A 164 8.79 -16.97 -7.42
C VAL A 164 8.01 -16.39 -8.60
N VAL A 165 7.89 -15.06 -8.69
CA VAL A 165 7.25 -14.40 -9.84
C VAL A 165 8.03 -14.67 -11.13
N GLY A 166 9.36 -14.64 -11.07
CA GLY A 166 10.23 -14.94 -12.20
C GLY A 166 10.09 -16.39 -12.67
N ASP A 167 9.91 -17.34 -11.77
CA ASP A 167 9.63 -18.74 -12.12
C ASP A 167 8.21 -18.94 -12.65
N LEU A 168 7.24 -18.17 -12.16
CA LEU A 168 5.85 -18.22 -12.60
C LEU A 168 5.66 -17.67 -14.03
N ALA A 169 6.45 -16.66 -14.39
CA ALA A 169 6.44 -15.99 -15.69
C ALA A 169 7.12 -16.79 -16.82
N LYS A 170 7.82 -17.89 -16.51
CA LYS A 170 8.37 -18.83 -17.48
C LYS A 170 7.28 -19.77 -18.02
#